data_AF-A0A4Q6BPQ1-F1
#
_entry.id   AF-A0A4Q6BPQ1-F1
#
_cell.length_a   1.000
_cell.length_b   1.000
_cell.length_c   1.000
_cell.angle_alpha   90.00
_cell.angle_beta   90.00
_cell.angle_gamma   90.00
#
_symmetry.space_group_name_H-M   'P 1'
#
loop_
_entity.id
_entity.type
_entity.pdbx_description
1 polymer ?
#
loop_
_entity_poly.entity_id
_entity_poly.type
_entity_poly.pdbx_seq_one_letter_code
_entity_poly.pdbx_strand_id
1 'polypeptide(L)'
;MKKGLRKLVFFNRAFDSVSAQQDEVHTVGPFSSLMVFDSMMKLGASLTNNEFDPTLFFEPVDPELLKKGYALFCERHDFEPYAFTSLRSVIAVGLWWQRHAEVAADETETDIQDEIEQEISEEHELEATPEDVADRFERHFLRAGRAYARAQRLTKLMNSDIDFKLVNSDSRCHLVIRQGHMQSVECNPHSPVLSNKYLWAEHSIETYDRMSVLLSELEKIKSQNGFVHISFVGAP
;
A
#
# COMPACT_ATOMS: atom_id res chain seq x y z
N MET A 1 -18.35 -0.36 -17.20
CA MET A 1 -17.57 -0.81 -16.02
C MET A 1 -18.10 -2.13 -15.51
N LYS A 2 -17.40 -3.24 -15.76
CA LYS A 2 -17.71 -4.51 -15.09
C LYS A 2 -17.33 -4.33 -13.61
N LYS A 3 -18.34 -4.16 -12.74
CA LYS A 3 -18.19 -4.26 -11.29
C LYS A 3 -17.79 -5.68 -10.93
N GLY A 4 -16.52 -6.04 -11.15
CA GLY A 4 -15.92 -7.16 -10.44
C GLY A 4 -16.06 -6.86 -8.95
N LEU A 5 -16.53 -7.84 -8.17
CA LEU A 5 -16.64 -7.72 -6.73
C LEU A 5 -15.22 -7.53 -6.16
N ARG A 6 -14.75 -6.28 -6.07
CA ARG A 6 -13.50 -5.92 -5.37
C ARG A 6 -13.65 -6.42 -3.94
N LYS A 7 -12.74 -7.29 -3.53
CA LYS A 7 -12.71 -7.86 -2.18
C LYS A 7 -11.44 -7.39 -1.50
N LEU A 8 -11.53 -7.14 -0.21
CA LEU A 8 -10.35 -6.88 0.59
C LEU A 8 -9.49 -8.13 0.65
N VAL A 9 -8.19 -7.88 0.76
CA VAL A 9 -7.16 -8.90 0.78
C VAL A 9 -6.30 -8.68 2.02
N PHE A 10 -6.02 -9.78 2.72
CA PHE A 10 -5.19 -9.81 3.91
C PHE A 10 -4.11 -10.88 3.76
N PHE A 11 -2.88 -10.50 4.05
CA PHE A 11 -1.73 -11.38 4.03
C PHE A 11 -1.38 -11.84 5.43
N ASN A 12 -0.76 -13.01 5.53
CA ASN A 12 -0.06 -13.36 6.76
C ASN A 12 1.24 -12.56 6.91
N ARG A 13 1.94 -12.70 8.04
CA ARG A 13 3.16 -11.94 8.32
C ARG A 13 4.33 -12.29 7.40
N ALA A 14 4.33 -13.50 6.83
CA ALA A 14 5.34 -13.97 5.89
C ALA A 14 5.05 -13.53 4.45
N PHE A 15 3.82 -13.10 4.17
CA PHE A 15 3.28 -12.84 2.84
C PHE A 15 3.34 -14.03 1.89
N ASP A 16 3.22 -15.25 2.41
CA ASP A 16 3.14 -16.48 1.61
C ASP A 16 1.71 -17.07 1.58
N SER A 17 0.78 -16.47 2.31
CA SER A 17 -0.64 -16.83 2.29
C SER A 17 -1.54 -15.61 2.29
N VAL A 18 -2.73 -15.77 1.70
CA VAL A 18 -3.70 -14.70 1.50
C VAL A 18 -5.13 -15.15 1.85
N SER A 19 -5.90 -14.23 2.43
CA SER A 19 -7.31 -14.42 2.78
C SER A 19 -8.15 -13.20 2.38
N ALA A 20 -9.43 -13.44 2.09
CA ALA A 20 -10.40 -12.37 1.85
C ALA A 20 -10.97 -11.78 3.16
N GLN A 21 -10.62 -12.36 4.31
CA GLN A 21 -11.03 -11.93 5.64
C GLN A 21 -9.81 -11.82 6.55
N GLN A 22 -9.82 -10.86 7.46
CA GLN A 22 -8.79 -10.74 8.48
C GLN A 22 -9.01 -11.81 9.54
N ASP A 23 -7.98 -12.58 9.85
CA ASP A 23 -8.00 -13.64 10.86
C ASP A 23 -6.67 -13.69 11.64
N GLU A 24 -6.51 -14.70 12.52
CA GLU A 24 -5.33 -14.84 13.39
C GLU A 24 -4.02 -15.00 12.61
N VAL A 25 -4.11 -15.53 11.39
CA VAL A 25 -2.97 -15.81 10.51
C VAL A 25 -2.76 -14.62 9.56
N HIS A 26 -3.83 -14.12 8.94
CA HIS A 26 -3.85 -13.06 7.93
C HIS A 26 -4.05 -11.67 8.55
N THR A 27 -3.06 -11.25 9.33
CA THR A 27 -3.14 -9.99 10.09
C THR A 27 -2.73 -8.74 9.31
N VAL A 28 -2.12 -8.88 8.13
CA VAL A 28 -1.54 -7.78 7.36
C VAL A 28 -2.51 -7.29 6.29
N GLY A 29 -2.95 -6.04 6.38
CA GLY A 29 -3.90 -5.44 5.46
C GLY A 29 -4.55 -4.21 6.08
N PRO A 30 -5.65 -3.71 5.49
CA PRO A 30 -6.33 -4.21 4.30
C PRO A 30 -5.63 -3.77 3.00
N PHE A 31 -5.76 -4.59 1.95
CA PHE A 31 -5.45 -4.21 0.57
C PHE A 31 -6.70 -4.34 -0.31
N SER A 32 -6.82 -3.50 -1.32
CA SER A 32 -7.97 -3.52 -2.26
C SER A 32 -7.83 -4.57 -3.36
N SER A 33 -6.60 -5.06 -3.59
CA SER A 33 -6.27 -6.02 -4.64
C SER A 33 -5.05 -6.87 -4.25
N LEU A 34 -5.02 -8.12 -4.74
CA LEU A 34 -3.83 -8.98 -4.68
C LEU A 34 -2.70 -8.43 -5.58
N MET A 35 -3.07 -7.72 -6.65
CA MET A 35 -2.15 -7.25 -7.69
C MET A 35 -1.09 -6.29 -7.15
N VAL A 36 -1.35 -5.65 -6.01
CA VAL A 36 -0.43 -4.74 -5.32
C VAL A 36 0.96 -5.35 -5.11
N PHE A 37 1.03 -6.67 -4.85
CA PHE A 37 2.29 -7.36 -4.61
C PHE A 37 2.64 -8.44 -5.65
N ASP A 38 1.84 -8.60 -6.70
CA ASP A 38 1.97 -9.70 -7.66
C ASP A 38 3.37 -9.75 -8.31
N SER A 39 3.80 -8.63 -8.87
CA SER A 39 5.15 -8.44 -9.44
C SER A 39 6.28 -8.83 -8.48
N MET A 40 6.14 -8.53 -7.20
CA MET A 40 7.16 -8.79 -6.19
C MET A 40 7.13 -10.25 -5.71
N MET A 41 5.95 -10.87 -5.68
CA MET A 41 5.83 -12.32 -5.47
C MET A 41 6.46 -13.09 -6.65
N LYS A 42 6.19 -12.65 -7.89
CA LYS A 42 6.81 -13.20 -9.10
C LYS A 42 8.33 -13.02 -9.11
N LEU A 43 8.83 -11.87 -8.67
CA LEU A 43 10.27 -11.65 -8.49
C LEU A 43 10.86 -12.66 -7.48
N GLY A 44 10.26 -12.81 -6.30
CA GLY A 44 10.75 -13.77 -5.30
C GLY A 44 10.78 -15.22 -5.82
N ALA A 45 9.74 -15.63 -6.54
CA ALA A 45 9.70 -16.93 -7.22
C ALA A 45 10.78 -17.05 -8.31
N SER A 46 10.96 -15.99 -9.11
CA SER A 46 11.95 -15.94 -10.18
C SER A 46 13.37 -16.11 -9.68
N LEU A 47 13.71 -15.42 -8.58
CA LEU A 47 15.03 -15.51 -7.95
C LEU A 47 15.27 -16.88 -7.31
N THR A 48 14.22 -17.50 -6.75
CA THR A 48 14.31 -18.83 -6.15
C THR A 48 14.53 -19.92 -7.20
N ASN A 49 13.85 -19.80 -8.35
CA ASN A 49 13.91 -20.78 -9.44
C ASN A 49 15.04 -20.48 -10.45
N ASN A 50 15.70 -19.32 -10.31
CA ASN A 50 16.70 -18.81 -11.26
C ASN A 50 16.17 -18.65 -12.69
N GLU A 51 14.90 -18.26 -12.82
CA GLU A 51 14.19 -18.08 -14.09
C GLU A 51 13.21 -16.90 -13.94
N PHE A 52 13.37 -15.84 -14.74
CA PHE A 52 12.51 -14.67 -14.67
C PHE A 52 11.17 -14.93 -15.36
N ASP A 53 10.07 -14.73 -14.61
CA ASP A 53 8.71 -14.75 -15.16
C ASP A 53 8.56 -13.63 -16.21
N PRO A 54 8.26 -13.94 -17.49
CA PRO A 54 8.07 -12.93 -18.52
C PRO A 54 6.96 -11.92 -18.17
N THR A 55 6.01 -12.29 -17.33
CA THR A 55 4.86 -11.46 -16.93
C THR A 55 5.04 -10.77 -15.58
N LEU A 56 6.30 -10.60 -15.13
CA LEU A 56 6.64 -9.98 -13.84
C LEU A 56 5.99 -8.60 -13.69
N PHE A 57 5.97 -7.79 -14.75
CA PHE A 57 5.37 -6.45 -14.78
C PHE A 57 3.99 -6.42 -15.45
N PHE A 58 3.22 -7.51 -15.38
CA PHE A 58 1.89 -7.68 -16.01
C PHE A 58 1.88 -7.76 -17.53
N GLU A 59 2.84 -7.15 -18.20
CA GLU A 59 3.12 -7.34 -19.62
C GLU A 59 4.28 -8.32 -19.87
N PRO A 60 4.29 -9.04 -21.01
CA PRO A 60 5.40 -9.90 -21.38
C PRO A 60 6.68 -9.09 -21.68
N VAL A 61 7.72 -9.31 -20.90
CA VAL A 61 9.08 -8.81 -21.11
C VAL A 61 10.03 -9.99 -21.33
N ASP A 62 11.02 -9.83 -22.20
CA ASP A 62 12.06 -10.86 -22.42
C ASP A 62 12.76 -11.19 -21.08
N PRO A 63 12.78 -12.48 -20.64
CA PRO A 63 13.47 -12.89 -19.43
C PRO A 63 14.95 -12.49 -19.36
N GLU A 64 15.66 -12.44 -20.49
CA GLU A 64 17.05 -12.00 -20.51
C GLU A 64 17.18 -10.49 -20.28
N LEU A 65 16.19 -9.70 -20.75
CA LEU A 65 16.11 -8.29 -20.47
C LEU A 65 15.75 -8.04 -19.00
N LEU A 66 14.79 -8.79 -18.45
CA LEU A 66 14.44 -8.77 -17.02
C LEU A 66 15.66 -9.04 -16.14
N LYS A 67 16.44 -10.06 -16.48
CA LYS A 67 17.66 -10.42 -15.77
C LYS A 67 18.70 -9.31 -15.82
N LYS A 68 18.93 -8.69 -16.98
CA LYS A 68 19.87 -7.57 -17.14
C LYS A 68 19.43 -6.33 -16.37
N GLY A 69 18.16 -5.96 -16.48
CA GLY A 69 17.61 -4.81 -15.75
C GLY A 69 17.62 -5.03 -14.24
N TYR A 70 17.33 -6.26 -13.77
CA TYR A 70 17.45 -6.60 -12.35
C TYR A 70 18.90 -6.54 -11.85
N ALA A 71 19.86 -7.00 -12.65
CA ALA A 71 21.28 -6.91 -12.30
C ALA A 71 21.72 -5.44 -12.19
N LEU A 72 21.33 -4.59 -13.14
CA LEU A 72 21.60 -3.15 -13.12
C LEU A 72 20.94 -2.47 -11.91
N PHE A 73 19.68 -2.83 -11.60
CA PHE A 73 18.98 -2.39 -10.40
C PHE A 73 19.78 -2.74 -9.13
N CYS A 74 20.27 -3.97 -9.02
CA CYS A 74 21.07 -4.38 -7.87
C CYS A 74 22.38 -3.59 -7.78
N GLU A 75 23.06 -3.38 -8.91
CA GLU A 75 24.29 -2.58 -8.98
C GLU A 75 24.07 -1.13 -8.52
N ARG A 76 22.99 -0.46 -8.97
CA ARG A 76 22.69 0.93 -8.62
C ARG A 76 22.51 1.19 -7.13
N HIS A 77 22.03 0.19 -6.39
CA HIS A 77 21.68 0.30 -4.98
C HIS A 77 22.58 -0.53 -4.07
N ASP A 78 23.71 -1.03 -4.58
CA ASP A 78 24.67 -1.89 -3.86
C ASP A 78 23.99 -3.11 -3.20
N PHE A 79 23.06 -3.74 -3.92
CA PHE A 79 22.35 -4.94 -3.45
C PHE A 79 22.98 -6.23 -3.98
N GLU A 80 22.95 -7.27 -3.14
CA GLU A 80 23.26 -8.63 -3.58
C GLU A 80 22.13 -9.18 -4.47
N PRO A 81 22.41 -9.83 -5.61
CA PRO A 81 21.38 -10.33 -6.55
C PRO A 81 20.36 -11.31 -5.97
N TYR A 82 20.62 -11.88 -4.80
CA TYR A 82 19.72 -12.82 -4.13
C TYR A 82 19.12 -12.26 -2.84
N ALA A 83 19.23 -10.94 -2.61
CA ALA A 83 18.75 -10.29 -1.39
C ALA A 83 17.21 -10.28 -1.27
N PHE A 84 16.48 -10.43 -2.39
CA PHE A 84 15.03 -10.19 -2.47
C PHE A 84 14.20 -11.47 -2.65
N THR A 85 14.59 -12.56 -1.98
CA THR A 85 13.85 -13.84 -2.01
C THR A 85 12.54 -13.83 -1.22
N SER A 86 12.22 -12.76 -0.50
CA SER A 86 10.95 -12.61 0.22
C SER A 86 10.31 -11.25 -0.05
N LEU A 87 8.97 -11.21 -0.03
CA LEU A 87 8.25 -9.93 -0.15
C LEU A 87 8.55 -8.98 1.02
N ARG A 88 8.92 -9.51 2.20
CA ARG A 88 9.30 -8.70 3.35
C ARG A 88 10.56 -7.87 3.08
N SER A 89 11.58 -8.44 2.43
CA SER A 89 12.80 -7.72 2.07
C SER A 89 12.51 -6.60 1.06
N VAL A 90 11.66 -6.86 0.09
CA VAL A 90 11.20 -5.86 -0.90
C VAL A 90 10.46 -4.71 -0.21
N ILE A 91 9.46 -5.02 0.63
CA ILE A 91 8.69 -4.02 1.38
C ILE A 91 9.60 -3.19 2.28
N ALA A 92 10.60 -3.82 2.93
CA ALA A 92 11.54 -3.12 3.79
C ALA A 92 12.36 -2.07 3.03
N VAL A 93 12.83 -2.39 1.81
CA VAL A 93 13.52 -1.45 0.92
C VAL A 93 12.58 -0.34 0.48
N GLY A 94 11.37 -0.67 0.02
CA GLY A 94 10.37 0.33 -0.38
C GLY A 94 10.03 1.32 0.74
N LEU A 95 9.83 0.83 1.97
CA LEU A 95 9.62 1.67 3.16
C LEU A 95 10.85 2.51 3.52
N TRP A 96 12.05 2.00 3.27
CA TRP A 96 13.27 2.77 3.47
C TRP A 96 13.36 3.92 2.46
N TRP A 97 13.16 3.67 1.16
CA TRP A 97 13.12 4.72 0.14
C TRP A 97 12.02 5.74 0.40
N GLN A 98 10.79 5.31 0.73
CA GLN A 98 9.69 6.23 1.03
C GLN A 98 10.04 7.22 2.15
N ARG A 99 10.83 6.81 3.15
CA ARG A 99 11.25 7.69 4.25
C ARG A 99 12.34 8.69 3.85
N HIS A 100 13.09 8.40 2.79
CA HIS A 100 14.21 9.23 2.33
C HIS A 100 13.89 10.02 1.05
N ALA A 101 12.79 9.70 0.36
CA ALA A 101 12.28 10.52 -0.72
C ALA A 101 11.72 11.84 -0.16
N GLU A 102 12.35 12.97 -0.52
CA GLU A 102 11.94 14.31 -0.08
C GLU A 102 10.55 14.74 -0.60
N VAL A 103 9.95 13.96 -1.50
CA VAL A 103 8.65 14.24 -2.13
C VAL A 103 7.60 13.25 -1.62
N ALA A 104 6.92 13.63 -0.54
CA ALA A 104 5.78 12.90 -0.01
C ALA A 104 4.47 13.35 -0.69
N ALA A 105 4.28 12.95 -1.94
CA ALA A 105 2.92 12.73 -2.44
C ALA A 105 2.57 11.27 -2.09
N ASP A 106 1.65 11.07 -1.14
CA ASP A 106 1.11 9.75 -0.84
C ASP A 106 0.20 9.38 -2.02
N GLU A 107 0.75 8.68 -3.02
CA GLU A 107 -0.04 8.05 -4.08
C GLU A 107 -1.08 7.14 -3.43
N THR A 108 -2.33 7.29 -3.82
CA THR A 108 -3.41 6.43 -3.35
C THR A 108 -3.29 5.05 -3.98
N GLU A 109 -3.88 4.03 -3.36
CA GLU A 109 -3.92 2.69 -3.98
C GLU A 109 -4.71 2.70 -5.30
N THR A 110 -5.60 3.68 -5.48
CA THR A 110 -6.26 3.96 -6.77
C THR A 110 -5.26 4.52 -7.78
N ASP A 111 -4.40 5.47 -7.40
CA ASP A 111 -3.36 6.00 -8.29
C ASP A 111 -2.40 4.87 -8.71
N ILE A 112 -2.04 3.99 -7.78
CA ILE A 112 -1.27 2.77 -8.04
C ILE A 112 -1.98 1.85 -9.03
N GLN A 113 -3.28 1.62 -8.85
CA GLN A 113 -4.06 0.76 -9.75
C GLN A 113 -4.20 1.40 -11.14
N ASP A 114 -4.44 2.70 -11.21
CA ASP A 114 -4.58 3.46 -12.44
C ASP A 114 -3.24 3.52 -13.20
N GLU A 115 -2.12 3.66 -12.50
CA GLU A 115 -0.78 3.56 -13.07
C GLU A 115 -0.48 2.14 -13.59
N ILE A 116 -0.89 1.07 -12.89
CA ILE A 116 -0.78 -0.31 -13.43
C ILE A 116 -1.59 -0.42 -14.72
N GLU A 117 -2.82 0.12 -14.74
CA GLU A 117 -3.68 0.08 -15.92
C GLU A 117 -3.12 0.93 -17.08
N GLN A 118 -2.44 2.04 -16.78
CA GLN A 118 -1.73 2.88 -17.76
C GLN A 118 -0.45 2.22 -18.28
N GLU A 119 0.38 1.62 -17.42
CA GLU A 119 1.57 0.86 -17.82
C GLU A 119 1.17 -0.29 -18.77
N ILE A 120 0.06 -0.99 -18.49
CA ILE A 120 -0.49 -2.03 -19.39
C ILE A 120 -0.98 -1.45 -20.73
N SER A 121 -1.37 -0.17 -20.79
CA SER A 121 -2.01 0.43 -21.95
C SER A 121 -1.08 1.26 -22.86
N GLU A 122 0.04 1.78 -22.35
CA GLU A 122 0.83 2.80 -23.06
C GLU A 122 2.19 2.34 -23.62
N GLU A 123 2.66 1.13 -23.32
CA GLU A 123 3.93 0.61 -23.89
C GLU A 123 3.72 -0.16 -25.20
N HIS A 124 3.43 0.58 -26.27
CA HIS A 124 3.56 0.09 -27.64
C HIS A 124 4.55 0.97 -28.44
N GLU A 125 5.62 0.32 -28.93
CA GLU A 125 6.55 0.69 -30.04
C GLU A 125 8.02 1.09 -29.73
N LEU A 126 8.51 1.02 -28.49
CA LEU A 126 9.97 1.15 -28.22
C LEU A 126 10.54 -0.15 -27.64
N GLU A 127 11.71 -0.58 -28.12
CA GLU A 127 12.47 -1.69 -27.52
C GLU A 127 12.91 -1.28 -26.11
N ALA A 128 12.31 -1.89 -25.08
CA ALA A 128 12.65 -1.63 -23.70
C ALA A 128 14.14 -1.90 -23.44
N THR A 129 14.81 -0.97 -22.76
CA THR A 129 16.23 -1.08 -22.38
C THR A 129 16.38 -1.71 -20.99
N PRO A 130 17.56 -2.25 -20.64
CA PRO A 130 17.84 -2.70 -19.28
C PRO A 130 17.64 -1.59 -18.23
N GLU A 131 17.91 -0.34 -18.59
CA GLU A 131 17.69 0.84 -17.76
C GLU A 131 16.19 1.04 -17.46
N ASP A 132 15.32 0.93 -18.46
CA ASP A 132 13.86 1.04 -18.27
C ASP A 132 13.34 -0.05 -17.33
N VAL A 133 13.85 -1.27 -17.48
CA VAL A 133 13.52 -2.41 -16.61
C VAL A 133 14.02 -2.20 -15.18
N ALA A 134 15.24 -1.65 -15.01
CA ALA A 134 15.77 -1.31 -13.69
C ALA A 134 14.90 -0.26 -12.99
N ASP A 135 14.47 0.78 -13.71
CA ASP A 135 13.58 1.82 -13.19
C ASP A 135 12.22 1.22 -12.79
N ARG A 136 11.69 0.27 -13.56
CA ARG A 136 10.46 -0.48 -13.18
C ARG A 136 10.63 -1.23 -11.87
N PHE A 137 11.76 -1.90 -11.63
CA PHE A 137 12.02 -2.54 -10.33
C PHE A 137 11.98 -1.52 -9.19
N GLU A 138 12.60 -0.36 -9.35
CA GLU A 138 12.55 0.72 -8.33
C GLU A 138 11.11 1.15 -8.04
N ARG A 139 10.33 1.44 -9.09
CA ARG A 139 8.92 1.83 -8.96
C ARG A 139 8.10 0.77 -8.22
N HIS A 140 8.26 -0.50 -8.57
CA HIS A 140 7.51 -1.58 -7.95
C HIS A 140 7.89 -1.82 -6.48
N PHE A 141 9.17 -1.68 -6.12
CA PHE A 141 9.62 -1.76 -4.74
C PHE A 141 9.06 -0.60 -3.91
N LEU A 142 9.13 0.63 -4.43
CA LEU A 142 8.58 1.81 -3.77
C LEU A 142 7.05 1.69 -3.60
N ARG A 143 6.34 1.23 -4.64
CA ARG A 143 4.90 0.95 -4.62
C ARG A 143 4.54 -0.08 -3.56
N ALA A 144 5.28 -1.19 -3.44
CA ALA A 144 5.06 -2.20 -2.41
C ALA A 144 5.22 -1.60 -0.99
N GLY A 145 6.25 -0.76 -0.79
CA GLY A 145 6.44 -0.02 0.46
C GLY A 145 5.28 0.92 0.78
N ARG A 146 4.87 1.75 -0.19
CA ARG A 146 3.74 2.70 -0.07
C ARG A 146 2.43 1.99 0.26
N ALA A 147 2.10 0.92 -0.47
CA ALA A 147 0.88 0.15 -0.23
C ALA A 147 0.87 -0.46 1.18
N TYR A 148 2.00 -1.01 1.63
CA TYR A 148 2.11 -1.52 3.00
C TYR A 148 1.95 -0.42 4.06
N ALA A 149 2.63 0.72 3.90
CA ALA A 149 2.51 1.86 4.80
C ALA A 149 1.07 2.37 4.86
N ARG A 150 0.40 2.46 3.70
CA ARG A 150 -1.00 2.86 3.59
C ARG A 150 -1.92 1.90 4.34
N ALA A 151 -1.78 0.59 4.12
CA ALA A 151 -2.57 -0.42 4.84
C ALA A 151 -2.43 -0.30 6.37
N GLN A 152 -1.22 -0.03 6.87
CA GLN A 152 -1.00 0.24 8.29
C GLN A 152 -1.72 1.51 8.78
N ARG A 153 -1.68 2.60 8.00
CA ARG A 153 -2.35 3.86 8.34
C ARG A 153 -3.86 3.72 8.35
N LEU A 154 -4.43 3.04 7.36
CA LEU A 154 -5.85 2.71 7.31
C LEU A 154 -6.27 1.89 8.52
N THR A 155 -5.49 0.87 8.89
CA THR A 155 -5.78 0.07 10.10
C THR A 155 -5.77 0.89 11.37
N LYS A 156 -4.84 1.83 11.51
CA LYS A 156 -4.82 2.74 12.67
C LYS A 156 -6.02 3.70 12.68
N LEU A 157 -6.48 4.14 11.51
CA LEU A 157 -7.62 5.05 11.35
C LEU A 157 -8.96 4.44 11.78
N MET A 158 -9.07 3.10 11.80
CA MET A 158 -10.30 2.40 12.18
C MET A 158 -10.77 2.73 13.60
N ASN A 159 -9.85 3.09 14.50
CA ASN A 159 -10.17 3.51 15.87
C ASN A 159 -9.34 4.74 16.25
N SER A 160 -9.74 5.90 15.74
CA SER A 160 -9.02 7.15 15.97
C SER A 160 -9.94 8.32 16.29
N ASP A 161 -9.39 9.26 17.05
CA ASP A 161 -9.93 10.60 17.23
C ASP A 161 -9.08 11.57 16.42
N ILE A 162 -9.73 12.40 15.61
CA ILE A 162 -9.07 13.24 14.62
C ILE A 162 -9.50 14.69 14.85
N ASP A 163 -8.52 15.52 15.20
CA ASP A 163 -8.67 16.97 15.26
C ASP A 163 -8.08 17.59 13.99
N PHE A 164 -8.84 18.43 13.30
CA PHE A 164 -8.32 19.13 12.12
C PHE A 164 -8.82 20.57 12.00
N LYS A 165 -8.02 21.40 11.31
CA LYS A 165 -8.33 22.80 10.97
C LYS A 165 -7.96 23.04 9.50
N LEU A 166 -8.92 23.48 8.71
CA LEU A 166 -8.68 23.92 7.33
C LEU A 166 -7.93 25.26 7.33
N VAL A 167 -7.10 25.51 6.32
CA VAL A 167 -6.25 26.71 6.21
C VAL A 167 -7.04 28.01 6.36
N ASN A 168 -8.22 28.06 5.74
CA ASN A 168 -9.08 29.25 5.69
C ASN A 168 -10.24 29.22 6.70
N SER A 169 -10.23 28.28 7.65
CA SER A 169 -11.29 28.16 8.66
C SER A 169 -10.70 28.39 10.03
N ASP A 170 -11.32 29.24 10.85
CA ASP A 170 -10.92 29.38 12.25
C ASP A 170 -11.46 28.29 13.18
N SER A 171 -12.41 27.49 12.68
CA SER A 171 -13.02 26.41 13.46
C SER A 171 -12.17 25.15 13.42
N ARG A 172 -11.90 24.59 14.61
CA ARG A 172 -11.38 23.22 14.75
C ARG A 172 -12.55 22.24 14.69
N CYS A 173 -12.36 21.18 13.91
CA CYS A 173 -13.30 20.08 13.81
C CYS A 173 -12.73 18.87 14.54
N HIS A 174 -13.61 18.11 15.20
CA HIS A 174 -13.27 16.87 15.88
C HIS A 174 -14.11 15.72 15.30
N LEU A 175 -13.45 14.66 14.84
CA LEU A 175 -14.06 13.46 14.27
C LEU A 175 -13.67 12.25 15.11
N VAL A 176 -14.66 11.47 15.53
CA VAL A 176 -14.48 10.23 16.27
C VAL A 176 -14.77 9.06 15.34
N ILE A 177 -13.79 8.19 15.13
CA ILE A 177 -13.93 6.97 14.31
C ILE A 177 -13.80 5.75 15.20
N ARG A 178 -14.78 4.87 15.13
CA ARG A 178 -14.78 3.59 15.83
C ARG A 178 -15.19 2.51 14.87
N GLN A 179 -14.38 1.46 14.78
CA GLN A 179 -14.57 0.35 13.83
C GLN A 179 -14.84 0.87 12.40
N GLY A 180 -14.08 1.87 11.93
CA GLY A 180 -14.24 2.42 10.58
C GLY A 180 -15.55 3.19 10.32
N HIS A 181 -16.33 3.48 11.36
CA HIS A 181 -17.54 4.30 11.28
C HIS A 181 -17.34 5.61 12.04
N MET A 182 -17.77 6.71 11.41
CA MET A 182 -17.84 8.02 12.07
C MET A 182 -18.97 8.01 13.10
N GLN A 183 -18.64 8.28 14.36
CA GLN A 183 -19.61 8.45 15.44
C GLN A 183 -19.91 9.93 15.65
N SER A 184 -21.12 10.25 16.11
CA SER A 184 -21.44 11.61 16.52
C SER A 184 -20.64 11.99 17.77
N VAL A 185 -20.28 13.26 17.88
CA VAL A 185 -19.45 13.84 18.95
C VAL A 185 -20.08 13.68 20.35
N GLU A 186 -21.35 13.28 20.45
CA GLU A 186 -22.09 13.11 21.70
C GLU A 186 -21.92 11.72 22.37
N CYS A 187 -21.15 10.81 21.78
CA CYS A 187 -21.02 9.44 22.30
C CYS A 187 -20.04 9.34 23.48
N ASN A 188 -20.61 9.45 24.67
CA ASN A 188 -20.22 8.87 25.97
C ASN A 188 -18.74 8.38 26.12
N PRO A 189 -17.93 8.97 27.03
CA PRO A 189 -16.50 8.64 27.25
C PRO A 189 -16.21 7.21 27.76
N HIS A 190 -17.23 6.34 27.78
CA HIS A 190 -17.16 4.97 28.28
C HIS A 190 -17.34 3.91 27.17
N SER A 191 -17.04 4.25 25.91
CA SER A 191 -16.96 3.22 24.88
C SER A 191 -15.95 2.14 25.31
N PRO A 192 -16.34 0.86 25.31
CA PRO A 192 -15.47 -0.22 25.76
C PRO A 192 -14.19 -0.24 24.93
N VAL A 193 -13.06 -0.51 25.59
CA VAL A 193 -11.77 -0.75 24.91
C VAL A 193 -11.96 -1.95 23.98
N LEU A 194 -12.12 -1.67 22.68
CA LEU A 194 -12.34 -2.70 21.68
C LEU A 194 -11.09 -3.58 21.55
N SER A 195 -11.29 -4.90 21.44
CA SER A 195 -10.16 -5.82 21.25
C SER A 195 -9.55 -5.58 19.86
N ASN A 196 -8.31 -5.10 19.84
CA ASN A 196 -7.62 -4.60 18.66
C ASN A 196 -7.20 -5.67 17.61
N LYS A 197 -7.59 -6.94 17.77
CA LYS A 197 -6.97 -8.04 17.01
C LYS A 197 -7.46 -8.17 15.56
N TYR A 198 -8.72 -7.87 15.27
CA TYR A 198 -9.33 -8.08 13.94
C TYR A 198 -10.18 -6.89 13.49
N LEU A 199 -9.57 -5.71 13.41
CA LEU A 199 -10.28 -4.45 13.12
C LEU A 199 -10.99 -4.41 11.77
N TRP A 200 -10.64 -5.31 10.83
CA TRP A 200 -11.21 -5.36 9.49
C TRP A 200 -12.06 -6.60 9.19
N ALA A 201 -12.21 -7.55 10.13
CA ALA A 201 -12.84 -8.86 9.87
C ALA A 201 -14.29 -8.78 9.33
N GLU A 202 -15.01 -7.70 9.63
CA GLU A 202 -16.41 -7.50 9.21
C GLU A 202 -16.58 -6.33 8.23
N HIS A 203 -15.48 -5.76 7.73
CA HIS A 203 -15.52 -4.58 6.89
C HIS A 203 -15.44 -4.91 5.40
N SER A 204 -16.22 -4.19 4.62
CA SER A 204 -16.29 -4.31 3.16
C SER A 204 -15.34 -3.34 2.46
N ILE A 205 -15.21 -3.50 1.14
CA ILE A 205 -14.51 -2.55 0.26
C ILE A 205 -15.05 -1.12 0.39
N GLU A 206 -16.34 -0.93 0.71
CA GLU A 206 -16.91 0.41 0.91
C GLU A 206 -16.35 1.09 2.17
N THR A 207 -16.01 0.31 3.21
CA THR A 207 -15.34 0.87 4.39
C THR A 207 -13.91 1.23 4.06
N TYR A 208 -13.21 0.38 3.32
CA TYR A 208 -11.88 0.69 2.81
C TYR A 208 -11.88 1.97 1.98
N ASP A 209 -12.81 2.12 1.02
CA ASP A 209 -12.91 3.29 0.15
C ASP A 209 -13.14 4.57 0.98
N ARG A 210 -14.05 4.54 1.96
CA ARG A 210 -14.31 5.68 2.86
C ARG A 210 -13.09 6.06 3.71
N MET A 211 -12.40 5.07 4.29
CA MET A 211 -11.19 5.33 5.08
C MET A 211 -10.04 5.84 4.21
N SER A 212 -9.94 5.32 2.98
CA SER A 212 -8.99 5.79 1.97
C SER A 212 -9.23 7.25 1.59
N VAL A 213 -10.47 7.63 1.31
CA VAL A 213 -10.85 9.03 1.02
C VAL A 213 -10.53 9.92 2.22
N LEU A 214 -10.89 9.50 3.43
CA LEU A 214 -10.59 10.26 4.63
C LEU A 214 -9.07 10.46 4.80
N LEU A 215 -8.27 9.41 4.65
CA LEU A 215 -6.81 9.51 4.75
C LEU A 215 -6.27 10.54 3.76
N SER A 216 -6.68 10.47 2.49
CA SER A 216 -6.26 11.40 1.45
C SER A 216 -6.68 12.85 1.72
N GLU A 217 -7.91 13.07 2.21
CA GLU A 217 -8.35 14.44 2.58
C GLU A 217 -7.57 14.99 3.78
N LEU A 218 -7.24 14.17 4.78
CA LEU A 218 -6.40 14.60 5.91
C LEU A 218 -4.99 14.97 5.46
N GLU A 219 -4.43 14.28 4.47
CA GLU A 219 -3.13 14.60 3.90
C GLU A 219 -3.14 15.86 3.06
N LYS A 220 -4.19 16.05 2.28
CA LYS A 220 -4.42 17.29 1.54
C LYS A 220 -4.51 18.50 2.47
N ILE A 221 -5.16 18.35 3.63
CA ILE A 221 -5.17 19.41 4.65
C ILE A 221 -3.76 19.70 5.13
N LYS A 222 -2.95 18.66 5.43
CA LYS A 222 -1.55 18.83 5.85
C LYS A 222 -0.69 19.50 4.78
N SER A 223 -0.79 19.08 3.51
CA SER A 223 0.00 19.63 2.41
C SER A 223 -0.32 21.09 2.11
N GLN A 224 -1.54 21.54 2.45
CA GLN A 224 -1.95 22.94 2.35
C GLN A 224 -1.56 23.78 3.58
N ASN A 225 -0.73 23.26 4.51
CA ASN A 225 -0.39 23.88 5.80
C ASN A 225 -1.58 24.01 6.78
N GLY A 226 -2.58 23.15 6.64
CA GLY A 226 -3.62 22.98 7.66
C GLY A 226 -3.11 22.20 8.89
N PHE A 227 -3.92 22.14 9.94
CA PHE A 227 -3.62 21.36 11.14
C PHE A 227 -4.37 20.04 11.10
N VAL A 228 -3.67 18.93 11.36
CA VAL A 228 -4.28 17.60 11.56
C VAL A 228 -3.53 16.87 12.68
N HIS A 229 -4.26 16.47 13.71
CA HIS A 229 -3.78 15.62 14.79
C HIS A 229 -4.66 14.38 14.86
N ILE A 230 -4.02 13.20 14.95
CA ILE A 230 -4.71 11.92 15.03
C ILE A 230 -4.25 11.20 16.29
N SER A 231 -5.20 10.92 17.17
CA SER A 231 -5.02 10.12 18.39
C SER A 231 -5.61 8.73 18.17
N PHE A 232 -4.85 7.68 18.46
CA PHE A 232 -5.28 6.29 18.26
C PHE A 232 -5.74 5.67 19.58
N VAL A 233 -6.93 5.07 19.58
CA VAL A 233 -7.50 4.44 20.78
C VAL A 233 -7.06 2.98 20.84
N GLY A 234 -6.42 2.59 21.95
CA GLY A 234 -6.03 1.19 22.20
C GLY A 234 -4.70 0.74 21.61
N ALA A 235 -3.83 1.65 21.17
CA ALA A 235 -2.46 1.28 20.81
C ALA A 235 -1.75 0.65 22.03
N PRO A 236 -1.16 -0.56 21.93
CA PRO A 236 -0.22 -1.03 22.93
C PRO A 236 1.02 -0.14 22.99
#